data_AF-A0A953ZU63-F1
#
_entry.id   AF-A0A953ZU63-F1
#
_cell.length_a   1.000
_cell.length_b   1.000
_cell.length_c   1.000
_cell.angle_alpha   90.00
_cell.angle_beta   90.00
_cell.angle_gamma   90.00
#
_symmetry.space_group_name_H-M   'P 1'
#
loop_
_entity.id
_entity.type
_entity.pdbx_description
1 polymer ?
#
loop_
_entity_poly.entity_id
_entity_poly.type
_entity_poly.pdbx_seq_one_letter_code
_entity_poly.pdbx_strand_id
1 'polypeptide(L)'
;MTPSDRGAVDDAPDPSVRISIQPVRETGCDVRIDIDVGATPRAEIAAAIEGPLTRAVAEHARALRFRRVAVSVRGDAMIPTKVKHLVEQLLPPCRPRSVALQRGYAEEAVFEGDLPEVAVSCRVNGNAVRFEATTTGLEPEDLPALLAPALAELCGKVRGKQVVCRFTGPAPDPVLLRDALFDAGAKRLEVDAGQGPQVLLDREVEGLVRVTPGATRDKHTRIDLQNGDAGQVAQALRTVLPQHREAIHGRRVLVRPDRVSARPEEIAVLAEVARELQPESLSMIDGDVVWPPLLKVARGAEAWTVRAELNGRPDLQPAFGREVAAL
;
A
#
# COMPACT_ATOMS: atom_id res chain seq x y z
N MET A 1 57.69 9.62 22.14
CA MET A 1 57.80 11.04 21.77
C MET A 1 56.99 11.23 20.51
N THR A 2 55.95 12.04 20.61
CA THR A 2 55.05 12.53 19.53
C THR A 2 55.82 13.41 18.53
N PRO A 3 55.36 13.60 17.28
CA PRO A 3 54.15 14.40 16.93
C PRO A 3 53.18 13.63 16.02
N SER A 4 51.87 13.59 16.33
CA SER A 4 50.87 14.61 15.94
C SER A 4 50.72 14.75 14.42
N ASP A 5 49.77 14.00 13.87
CA ASP A 5 49.09 14.40 12.64
C ASP A 5 47.57 14.20 12.86
N ARG A 6 46.97 15.18 13.54
CA ARG A 6 45.53 15.40 13.57
C ARG A 6 45.28 16.60 12.65
N GLY A 7 44.96 16.30 11.41
CA GLY A 7 44.73 17.28 10.36
C GLY A 7 43.68 16.79 9.36
N ALA A 8 42.52 16.38 9.87
CA ALA A 8 41.30 16.32 9.06
C ALA A 8 40.23 17.09 9.84
N VAL A 9 40.31 18.41 9.75
CA VAL A 9 39.17 19.29 10.01
C VAL A 9 38.30 19.14 8.77
N ASP A 10 37.35 18.22 8.84
CA ASP A 10 36.25 18.15 7.90
C ASP A 10 35.26 19.26 8.31
N ASP A 11 35.64 20.51 8.04
CA ASP A 11 34.75 21.69 8.12
C ASP A 11 33.82 21.64 6.90
N ALA A 12 32.95 20.63 6.86
CA ALA A 12 31.69 20.77 6.14
C ALA A 12 30.83 21.73 7.00
N PRO A 13 30.37 22.88 6.48
CA PRO A 13 29.47 23.74 7.23
C PRO A 13 28.20 22.93 7.52
N ASP A 14 28.04 22.53 8.78
CA ASP A 14 26.79 21.99 9.29
C ASP A 14 25.74 23.07 8.99
N PRO A 15 24.73 22.83 8.14
CA PRO A 15 23.72 23.84 7.92
C PRO A 15 23.05 24.06 9.27
N SER A 16 23.28 25.22 9.88
CA SER A 16 22.80 25.60 11.22
C SER A 16 21.29 25.49 11.39
N VAL A 17 20.58 25.29 10.27
CA VAL A 17 19.15 24.99 10.22
C VAL A 17 18.90 23.69 9.46
N ARG A 18 18.28 22.71 10.13
CA ARG A 18 17.79 21.48 9.51
C ARG A 18 16.27 21.52 9.43
N ILE A 19 15.73 21.19 8.26
CA ILE A 19 14.27 21.14 8.03
C ILE A 19 13.92 19.75 7.54
N SER A 20 12.96 19.11 8.22
CA SER A 20 12.39 17.84 7.81
C SER A 20 10.89 17.96 7.64
N ILE A 21 10.40 17.52 6.48
CA ILE A 21 8.98 17.47 6.14
C ILE A 21 8.60 16.00 6.06
N GLN A 22 7.63 15.58 6.87
CA GLN A 22 7.24 14.17 6.95
C GLN A 22 5.73 14.00 7.11
N PRO A 23 5.12 12.99 6.47
CA PRO A 23 3.74 12.62 6.75
C PRO A 23 3.63 12.09 8.18
N VAL A 24 2.56 12.46 8.87
CA VAL A 24 2.28 11.98 10.24
C VAL A 24 0.89 11.36 10.31
N ARG A 25 0.70 10.42 11.25
CA ARG A 25 -0.60 9.77 11.52
C ARG A 25 -1.17 10.22 12.86
N GLU A 26 -1.06 11.51 13.14
CA GLU A 26 -1.53 12.10 14.41
C GLU A 26 -2.91 12.73 14.26
N THR A 27 -3.72 12.68 15.30
CA THR A 27 -5.05 13.28 15.28
C THR A 27 -4.93 14.79 15.14
N GLY A 28 -5.37 15.35 14.00
CA GLY A 28 -5.35 16.79 13.76
C GLY A 28 -4.29 17.27 12.77
N CYS A 29 -3.31 16.43 12.42
CA CYS A 29 -2.19 16.79 11.56
C CYS A 29 -1.92 15.70 10.53
N ASP A 30 -1.70 16.08 9.27
CA ASP A 30 -1.40 15.15 8.18
C ASP A 30 0.11 15.20 7.80
N VAL A 31 0.73 16.38 7.94
CA VAL A 31 2.15 16.61 7.63
C VAL A 31 2.80 17.47 8.72
N ARG A 32 3.98 17.06 9.18
CA ARG A 32 4.79 17.83 10.12
C ARG A 32 6.02 18.41 9.41
N ILE A 33 6.28 19.68 9.66
CA ILE A 33 7.52 20.38 9.30
C ILE A 33 8.27 20.66 10.60
N ASP A 34 9.35 19.93 10.86
CA ASP A 34 10.25 20.21 11.97
C ASP A 34 11.40 21.09 11.46
N ILE A 35 11.63 22.22 12.13
CA ILE A 35 12.70 23.18 11.86
C ILE A 35 13.61 23.21 13.09
N ASP A 36 14.81 22.64 12.99
CA ASP A 36 15.83 22.70 14.03
C ASP A 36 16.83 23.80 13.71
N VAL A 37 16.96 24.80 14.58
CA VAL A 37 17.86 25.96 14.38
C VAL A 37 19.13 25.92 15.24
N GLY A 38 19.35 24.85 15.99
CA GLY A 38 20.53 24.71 16.86
C GLY A 38 20.76 25.91 17.78
N ALA A 39 22.04 26.30 17.94
CA ALA A 39 22.47 27.41 18.79
C ALA A 39 22.42 28.80 18.09
N THR A 40 21.48 29.00 17.17
CA THR A 40 21.36 30.27 16.42
C THR A 40 20.84 31.40 17.32
N PRO A 41 21.49 32.58 17.36
CA PRO A 41 21.02 33.71 18.13
C PRO A 41 19.61 34.15 17.72
N ARG A 42 18.75 34.49 18.69
CA ARG A 42 17.33 34.84 18.47
C ARG A 42 17.09 35.86 17.35
N ALA A 43 17.98 36.85 17.21
CA ALA A 43 17.86 37.91 16.22
C ALA A 43 18.05 37.42 14.77
N GLU A 44 18.77 36.32 14.58
CA GLU A 44 19.21 35.80 13.29
C GLU A 44 18.37 34.61 12.80
N ILE A 45 17.60 33.98 13.70
CA ILE A 45 16.78 32.78 13.42
C ILE A 45 15.92 32.93 12.16
N ALA A 46 15.20 34.04 12.01
CA ALA A 46 14.31 34.22 10.86
C ALA A 46 15.09 34.23 9.53
N ALA A 47 16.21 34.96 9.47
CA ALA A 47 17.05 35.02 8.29
C ALA A 47 17.72 33.67 7.98
N ALA A 48 18.10 32.92 9.01
CA ALA A 48 18.70 31.59 8.86
C ALA A 48 17.69 30.56 8.32
N ILE A 49 16.41 30.64 8.70
CA ILE A 49 15.35 29.72 8.28
C ILE A 49 14.85 30.01 6.85
N GLU A 50 14.76 31.29 6.45
CA GLU A 50 14.05 31.72 5.24
C GLU A 50 14.47 30.94 3.98
N GLY A 51 15.77 30.91 3.67
CA GLY A 51 16.30 30.21 2.49
C GLY A 51 16.07 28.70 2.53
N PRO A 52 16.49 27.98 3.59
CA PRO A 52 16.20 26.56 3.76
C PRO A 52 14.71 26.21 3.70
N LEU A 53 13.84 26.97 4.36
CA LEU A 53 12.41 26.69 4.40
C LEU A 53 11.77 26.90 3.03
N THR A 54 12.15 27.97 2.33
CA THR A 54 11.68 28.22 0.96
C THR A 54 12.00 27.04 0.04
N ARG A 55 13.24 26.52 0.09
CA ARG A 55 13.64 25.37 -0.73
C ARG A 55 12.86 24.11 -0.35
N ALA A 56 12.77 23.79 0.94
CA ALA A 56 12.08 22.59 1.41
C ALA A 56 10.58 22.62 1.05
N VAL A 57 9.92 23.76 1.23
CA VAL A 57 8.50 23.96 0.89
C VAL A 57 8.27 23.86 -0.61
N ALA A 58 9.14 24.44 -1.44
CA ALA A 58 9.03 24.33 -2.89
C ALA A 58 9.20 22.87 -3.37
N GLU A 59 10.16 22.14 -2.82
CA GLU A 59 10.39 20.72 -3.11
C GLU A 59 9.19 19.84 -2.71
N HIS A 60 8.54 20.15 -1.60
CA HIS A 60 7.43 19.37 -1.04
C HIS A 60 6.05 19.98 -1.30
N ALA A 61 5.92 20.95 -2.21
CA ALA A 61 4.70 21.72 -2.40
C ALA A 61 3.47 20.83 -2.67
N ARG A 62 3.65 19.73 -3.41
CA ARG A 62 2.58 18.75 -3.69
C ARG A 62 2.14 17.99 -2.44
N ALA A 63 3.09 17.58 -1.59
CA ALA A 63 2.80 16.85 -0.36
C ALA A 63 2.05 17.70 0.68
N LEU A 64 2.18 19.03 0.60
CA LEU A 64 1.51 19.99 1.49
C LEU A 64 0.08 20.32 1.04
N ARG A 65 -0.26 20.08 -0.23
CA ARG A 65 -1.52 20.52 -0.82
C ARG A 65 -2.72 19.84 -0.17
N PHE A 66 -3.69 20.66 0.26
CA PHE A 66 -4.92 20.26 0.97
C PHE A 66 -4.68 19.44 2.25
N ARG A 67 -3.47 19.52 2.84
CA ARG A 67 -3.12 18.85 4.10
C ARG A 67 -3.17 19.81 5.28
N ARG A 68 -3.42 19.29 6.47
CA ARG A 68 -3.24 19.99 7.74
C ARG A 68 -1.77 19.91 8.14
N VAL A 69 -1.09 21.04 8.14
CA VAL A 69 0.36 21.13 8.35
C VAL A 69 0.64 21.66 9.75
N ALA A 70 1.45 20.93 10.51
CA ALA A 70 1.99 21.42 11.78
C ALA A 70 3.46 21.79 11.60
N VAL A 71 3.81 23.02 11.95
CA VAL A 71 5.19 23.53 11.91
C VAL A 71 5.72 23.58 13.33
N SER A 72 6.79 22.85 13.61
CA SER A 72 7.46 22.84 14.91
C SER A 72 8.85 23.44 14.75
N VAL A 73 9.17 24.48 15.53
CA VAL A 73 10.50 25.10 15.52
C VAL A 73 11.20 24.75 16.82
N ARG A 74 12.37 24.12 16.74
CA ARG A 74 13.17 23.66 17.88
C ARG A 74 14.50 24.40 17.91
N GLY A 75 14.92 24.79 19.11
CA GLY A 75 16.17 25.49 19.36
C GLY A 75 16.22 26.05 20.78
N ASP A 76 17.40 26.48 21.21
CA ASP A 76 17.64 26.94 22.59
C ASP A 76 16.98 28.30 22.90
N ALA A 77 16.65 29.07 21.85
CA ALA A 77 16.08 30.40 21.96
C ALA A 77 14.55 30.41 21.70
N MET A 78 13.84 31.31 22.39
CA MET A 78 12.41 31.54 22.16
C MET A 78 12.13 31.99 20.71
N ILE A 79 11.18 31.32 20.05
CA ILE A 79 10.82 31.54 18.64
C ILE A 79 10.31 32.97 18.41
N PRO A 80 11.00 33.78 17.56
CA PRO A 80 10.58 35.13 17.22
C PRO A 80 9.27 35.16 16.42
N THR A 81 8.46 36.21 16.60
CA THR A 81 7.24 36.47 15.79
C THR A 81 7.55 36.55 14.29
N LYS A 82 8.76 36.97 13.91
CA LYS A 82 9.19 37.00 12.50
C LYS A 82 9.13 35.62 11.82
N VAL A 83 9.33 34.53 12.57
CA VAL A 83 9.22 33.17 12.02
C VAL A 83 7.77 32.85 11.66
N LYS A 84 6.79 33.33 12.45
CA LYS A 84 5.37 33.21 12.11
C LYS A 84 5.08 33.88 10.77
N HIS A 85 5.55 35.11 10.57
CA HIS A 85 5.35 35.81 9.30
C HIS A 85 5.99 35.10 8.10
N LEU A 86 7.16 34.48 8.28
CA LEU A 86 7.75 33.64 7.23
C LEU A 86 6.85 32.45 6.87
N VAL A 87 6.30 31.77 7.88
CA VAL A 87 5.37 30.65 7.66
C VAL A 87 4.07 31.11 6.99
N GLU A 88 3.51 32.26 7.39
CA GLU A 88 2.35 32.91 6.76
C GLU A 88 2.58 33.27 5.29
N GLN A 89 3.83 33.55 4.90
CA GLN A 89 4.15 33.92 3.52
C GLN A 89 4.48 32.70 2.65
N LEU A 90 5.22 31.73 3.18
CA LEU A 90 5.80 30.66 2.38
C LEU A 90 4.87 29.46 2.18
N LEU A 91 3.99 29.14 3.13
CA LEU A 91 3.14 27.95 3.05
C LEU A 91 1.83 28.12 2.26
N PRO A 92 1.09 29.25 2.34
CA PRO A 92 -0.17 29.40 1.60
C PRO A 92 -0.09 29.17 0.08
N PRO A 93 1.00 29.55 -0.63
CA PRO A 93 1.16 29.24 -2.05
C PRO A 93 1.09 27.73 -2.37
N CYS A 94 1.43 26.85 -1.44
CA CYS A 94 1.31 25.39 -1.59
C CYS A 94 -0.12 24.87 -1.39
N ARG A 95 -1.07 25.76 -1.06
CA ARG A 95 -2.49 25.46 -0.81
C ARG A 95 -2.73 24.37 0.25
N PRO A 96 -2.10 24.44 1.44
CA PRO A 96 -2.47 23.57 2.55
C PRO A 96 -3.91 23.84 2.97
N ARG A 97 -4.56 22.87 3.61
CA ARG A 97 -5.88 23.07 4.22
C ARG A 97 -5.76 23.98 5.43
N SER A 98 -4.77 23.73 6.28
CA SER A 98 -4.49 24.57 7.43
C SER A 98 -3.01 24.48 7.79
N VAL A 99 -2.52 25.51 8.46
CA VAL A 99 -1.17 25.57 9.02
C VAL A 99 -1.28 25.99 10.48
N ALA A 100 -0.73 25.18 11.37
CA ALA A 100 -0.51 25.53 12.77
C ALA A 100 0.99 25.64 13.06
N LEU A 101 1.40 26.66 13.80
CA LEU A 101 2.77 26.83 14.28
C LEU A 101 2.82 26.51 15.77
N GLN A 102 3.65 25.56 16.15
CA GLN A 102 3.90 25.20 17.52
C GLN A 102 4.98 26.13 18.10
N ARG A 103 4.61 26.92 19.12
CA ARG A 103 5.52 27.79 19.86
C ARG A 103 5.60 27.32 21.31
N GLY A 104 6.59 26.49 21.62
CA GLY A 104 6.66 25.83 22.94
C GLY A 104 5.51 24.83 23.10
N TYR A 105 4.66 25.00 24.12
CA TYR A 105 3.54 24.10 24.42
C TYR A 105 2.21 24.46 23.74
N ALA A 106 2.11 25.64 23.12
CA ALA A 106 0.88 26.10 22.48
C ALA A 106 0.96 26.00 20.95
N GLU A 107 -0.14 25.54 20.34
CA GLU A 107 -0.35 25.60 18.89
C GLU A 107 -1.09 26.88 18.52
N GLU A 108 -0.56 27.62 17.55
CA GLU A 108 -1.13 28.84 17.03
C GLU A 108 -1.56 28.62 15.57
N ALA A 109 -2.83 28.85 15.24
CA ALA A 109 -3.31 28.79 13.86
C ALA A 109 -2.73 29.95 13.04
N VAL A 110 -2.10 29.63 11.92
CA VAL A 110 -1.37 30.57 11.05
C VAL A 110 -2.11 30.80 9.74
N PHE A 111 -2.71 29.75 9.20
CA PHE A 111 -3.43 29.80 7.93
C PHE A 111 -4.56 28.79 7.93
N GLU A 112 -5.68 29.17 7.32
CA GLU A 112 -6.80 28.29 7.00
C GLU A 112 -7.22 28.58 5.57
N GLY A 113 -7.21 27.55 4.74
CA GLY A 113 -7.51 27.64 3.31
C GLY A 113 -8.71 26.79 2.93
N ASP A 114 -9.37 27.17 1.85
CA ASP A 114 -10.53 26.46 1.34
C ASP A 114 -10.14 25.16 0.62
N LEU A 115 -10.92 24.11 0.83
CA LEU A 115 -10.82 22.89 0.04
C LEU A 115 -11.64 23.01 -1.23
N PRO A 116 -11.15 22.51 -2.38
CA PRO A 116 -11.98 22.30 -3.55
C PRO A 116 -13.22 21.48 -3.21
N GLU A 117 -14.38 21.96 -3.64
CA GLU A 117 -15.61 21.19 -3.51
C GLU A 117 -15.61 20.04 -4.52
N VAL A 118 -15.72 18.82 -4.00
CA VAL A 118 -15.91 17.63 -4.83
C VAL A 118 -17.40 17.32 -4.86
N ALA A 119 -18.01 17.38 -6.04
CA ALA A 119 -19.40 17.01 -6.20
C ALA A 119 -19.56 15.51 -5.99
N VAL A 120 -20.18 15.12 -4.88
CA VAL A 120 -20.43 13.73 -4.52
C VAL A 120 -21.94 13.48 -4.42
N SER A 121 -22.38 12.33 -4.92
CA SER A 121 -23.71 11.80 -4.65
C SER A 121 -23.64 10.39 -4.10
N CYS A 122 -24.42 10.11 -3.06
CA CYS A 122 -24.51 8.79 -2.45
C CYS A 122 -25.98 8.39 -2.36
N ARG A 123 -26.37 7.34 -3.10
CA ARG A 123 -27.74 6.82 -3.13
C ARG A 123 -27.78 5.39 -2.61
N VAL A 124 -28.69 5.12 -1.70
CA VAL A 124 -28.91 3.77 -1.15
C VAL A 124 -30.20 3.23 -1.74
N ASN A 125 -30.11 2.11 -2.46
CA ASN A 125 -31.22 1.43 -3.11
C ASN A 125 -31.27 -0.03 -2.65
N GLY A 126 -32.07 -0.32 -1.63
CA GLY A 126 -32.16 -1.67 -1.06
C GLY A 126 -30.81 -2.20 -0.60
N ASN A 127 -30.32 -3.25 -1.25
CA ASN A 127 -29.05 -3.90 -0.95
C ASN A 127 -27.83 -3.30 -1.70
N ALA A 128 -28.02 -2.20 -2.44
CA ALA A 128 -26.96 -1.54 -3.17
C ALA A 128 -26.74 -0.10 -2.70
N VAL A 129 -25.50 0.34 -2.72
CA VAL A 129 -25.08 1.74 -2.52
C VAL A 129 -24.37 2.18 -3.78
N ARG A 130 -24.85 3.27 -4.38
CA ARG A 130 -24.20 3.93 -5.52
C ARG A 130 -23.56 5.22 -5.04
N PHE A 131 -22.25 5.29 -5.18
CA PHE A 131 -21.43 6.45 -4.88
C PHE A 131 -20.92 7.03 -6.19
N GLU A 132 -21.13 8.31 -6.43
CA GLU A 132 -20.62 9.02 -7.60
C GLU A 132 -19.85 10.25 -7.17
N ALA A 133 -18.65 10.43 -7.70
CA ALA A 133 -17.83 11.61 -7.43
C ALA A 133 -17.29 12.20 -8.74
N THR A 134 -17.36 13.52 -8.86
CA THR A 134 -16.74 14.25 -9.97
C THR A 134 -15.40 14.81 -9.51
N THR A 135 -14.32 14.24 -10.03
CA THR A 135 -12.93 14.52 -9.61
C THR A 135 -12.09 15.14 -10.74
N THR A 136 -12.72 15.55 -11.84
CA THR A 136 -12.06 16.22 -12.98
C THR A 136 -11.23 17.42 -12.53
N GLY A 137 -9.96 17.46 -12.94
CA GLY A 137 -9.04 18.56 -12.62
C GLY A 137 -8.33 18.43 -11.26
N LEU A 138 -8.54 17.32 -10.54
CA LEU A 138 -7.81 16.97 -9.32
C LEU A 138 -6.72 15.96 -9.63
N GLU A 139 -5.64 15.97 -8.83
CA GLU A 139 -4.62 14.93 -8.89
C GLU A 139 -5.03 13.73 -8.01
N PRO A 140 -4.71 12.48 -8.39
CA PRO A 140 -5.02 11.29 -7.59
C PRO A 140 -4.54 11.38 -6.12
N GLU A 141 -3.39 12.03 -5.89
CA GLU A 141 -2.78 12.24 -4.58
C GLU A 141 -3.60 13.15 -3.64
N ASP A 142 -4.43 14.04 -4.20
CA ASP A 142 -5.28 14.95 -3.44
C ASP A 142 -6.57 14.28 -2.97
N LEU A 143 -7.04 13.29 -3.72
CA LEU A 143 -8.35 12.66 -3.54
C LEU A 143 -8.57 12.08 -2.13
N PRO A 144 -7.59 11.44 -1.46
CA PRO A 144 -7.81 10.93 -0.11
C PRO A 144 -8.22 12.01 0.89
N ALA A 145 -7.65 13.22 0.81
CA ALA A 145 -8.01 14.32 1.71
C ALA A 145 -9.36 14.96 1.34
N LEU A 146 -9.60 15.14 0.04
CA LEU A 146 -10.81 15.80 -0.45
C LEU A 146 -12.07 14.92 -0.32
N LEU A 147 -11.92 13.60 -0.51
CA LEU A 147 -13.03 12.64 -0.39
C LEU A 147 -13.20 12.08 1.02
N ALA A 148 -12.29 12.34 1.97
CA ALA A 148 -12.37 11.77 3.32
C ALA A 148 -13.75 11.92 3.99
N PRO A 149 -14.41 13.11 3.96
CA PRO A 149 -15.75 13.25 4.55
C PRO A 149 -16.80 12.38 3.85
N ALA A 150 -16.78 12.38 2.52
CA ALA A 150 -17.71 11.62 1.69
C ALA A 150 -17.52 10.10 1.83
N LEU A 151 -16.27 9.64 1.94
CA LEU A 151 -15.94 8.24 2.19
C LEU A 151 -16.34 7.82 3.60
N ALA A 152 -16.17 8.68 4.61
CA ALA A 152 -16.66 8.39 5.96
C ALA A 152 -18.19 8.23 5.99
N GLU A 153 -18.93 9.09 5.28
CA GLU A 153 -20.38 8.96 5.12
C GLU A 153 -20.75 7.66 4.38
N LEU A 154 -20.03 7.32 3.31
CA LEU A 154 -20.20 6.07 2.57
C LEU A 154 -19.99 4.88 3.49
N CYS A 155 -18.88 4.81 4.23
CA CYS A 155 -18.58 3.74 5.18
C CYS A 155 -19.73 3.52 6.20
N GLY A 156 -20.40 4.58 6.64
CA GLY A 156 -21.57 4.48 7.51
C GLY A 156 -22.79 3.76 6.88
N LYS A 157 -22.84 3.61 5.55
CA LYS A 157 -24.02 3.12 4.80
C LYS A 157 -23.84 1.75 4.14
N VAL A 158 -22.60 1.23 4.04
CA VAL A 158 -22.26 0.07 3.18
C VAL A 158 -22.35 -1.30 3.85
N ARG A 159 -22.52 -1.38 5.17
CA ARG A 159 -22.52 -2.67 5.89
C ARG A 159 -23.52 -3.68 5.28
N GLY A 160 -22.99 -4.81 4.82
CA GLY A 160 -23.76 -5.90 4.20
C GLY A 160 -24.21 -5.67 2.76
N LYS A 161 -23.88 -4.51 2.17
CA LYS A 161 -24.40 -4.08 0.85
C LYS A 161 -23.38 -4.19 -0.26
N GLN A 162 -23.87 -4.22 -1.49
CA GLN A 162 -23.06 -4.08 -2.70
C GLN A 162 -22.81 -2.59 -2.96
N VAL A 163 -21.58 -2.22 -3.26
CA VAL A 163 -21.15 -0.83 -3.44
C VAL A 163 -20.65 -0.66 -4.86
N VAL A 164 -21.18 0.35 -5.56
CA VAL A 164 -20.69 0.77 -6.88
C VAL A 164 -20.20 2.19 -6.74
N CYS A 165 -18.90 2.39 -6.92
CA CYS A 165 -18.26 3.70 -6.92
C CYS A 165 -17.96 4.11 -8.37
N ARG A 166 -18.47 5.26 -8.79
CA ARG A 166 -18.21 5.83 -10.11
C ARG A 166 -17.49 7.17 -9.96
N PHE A 167 -16.34 7.28 -10.62
CA PHE A 167 -15.54 8.50 -10.63
C PHE A 167 -15.58 9.11 -12.03
N THR A 168 -15.99 10.37 -12.11
CA THR A 168 -15.86 11.19 -13.33
C THR A 168 -14.57 11.99 -13.20
N GLY A 169 -13.47 11.40 -13.67
CA GLY A 169 -12.10 11.87 -13.41
C GLY A 169 -11.25 10.77 -12.76
N PRO A 170 -10.08 11.11 -12.19
CA PRO A 170 -9.25 10.14 -11.48
C PRO A 170 -9.97 9.57 -10.26
N ALA A 171 -9.75 8.28 -9.98
CA ALA A 171 -10.20 7.62 -8.76
C ALA A 171 -9.08 7.61 -7.70
N PRO A 172 -9.43 7.51 -6.40
CA PRO A 172 -8.47 7.23 -5.34
C PRO A 172 -7.73 5.92 -5.58
N ASP A 173 -6.63 5.73 -4.84
CA ASP A 173 -5.94 4.44 -4.80
C ASP A 173 -6.94 3.29 -4.53
N PRO A 174 -7.04 2.29 -5.42
CA PRO A 174 -7.92 1.15 -5.26
C PRO A 174 -7.73 0.41 -3.93
N VAL A 175 -6.51 0.34 -3.41
CA VAL A 175 -6.20 -0.33 -2.14
C VAL A 175 -6.83 0.42 -0.97
N LEU A 176 -6.67 1.75 -0.93
CA LEU A 176 -7.27 2.58 0.12
C LEU A 176 -8.79 2.47 0.14
N LEU A 177 -9.41 2.51 -1.05
CA LEU A 177 -10.86 2.41 -1.17
C LEU A 177 -11.37 1.02 -0.79
N ARG A 178 -10.65 -0.04 -1.20
CA ARG A 178 -10.96 -1.42 -0.85
C ARG A 178 -10.91 -1.62 0.66
N ASP A 179 -9.82 -1.24 1.31
CA ASP A 179 -9.61 -1.50 2.74
C ASP A 179 -10.64 -0.75 3.59
N ALA A 180 -10.89 0.53 3.30
CA ALA A 180 -11.90 1.32 4.01
C ALA A 180 -13.32 0.72 3.92
N LEU A 181 -13.72 0.27 2.73
CA LEU A 181 -15.05 -0.30 2.52
C LEU A 181 -15.16 -1.75 2.98
N PHE A 182 -14.06 -2.50 2.93
CA PHE A 182 -13.97 -3.82 3.54
C PHE A 182 -14.18 -3.73 5.05
N ASP A 183 -13.46 -2.85 5.74
CA ASP A 183 -13.57 -2.65 7.19
C ASP A 183 -14.97 -2.15 7.59
N ALA A 184 -15.58 -1.30 6.75
CA ALA A 184 -16.97 -0.86 6.92
C ALA A 184 -18.02 -1.97 6.70
N GLY A 185 -17.59 -3.16 6.24
CA GLY A 185 -18.46 -4.33 6.10
C GLY A 185 -19.18 -4.42 4.76
N ALA A 186 -18.68 -3.77 3.70
CA ALA A 186 -19.23 -3.91 2.36
C ALA A 186 -19.18 -5.39 1.90
N LYS A 187 -20.24 -5.84 1.22
CA LYS A 187 -20.34 -7.20 0.67
C LYS A 187 -19.58 -7.34 -0.65
N ARG A 188 -19.69 -6.34 -1.52
CA ARG A 188 -19.04 -6.27 -2.83
C ARG A 188 -18.69 -4.81 -3.14
N LEU A 189 -17.56 -4.58 -3.79
CA LEU A 189 -17.12 -3.26 -4.27
C LEU A 189 -16.78 -3.34 -5.75
N GLU A 190 -17.47 -2.52 -6.53
CA GLU A 190 -17.17 -2.26 -7.93
C GLU A 190 -16.78 -0.79 -8.10
N VAL A 191 -15.72 -0.53 -8.85
CA VAL A 191 -15.19 0.81 -9.11
C VAL A 191 -15.10 1.04 -10.60
N ASP A 192 -15.68 2.13 -11.07
CA ASP A 192 -15.56 2.60 -12.46
C ASP A 192 -14.93 3.99 -12.48
N ALA A 193 -13.72 4.07 -13.04
CA ALA A 193 -12.96 5.31 -13.23
C ALA A 193 -12.80 5.67 -14.72
N GLY A 194 -13.74 5.24 -15.57
CA GLY A 194 -13.73 5.52 -17.02
C GLY A 194 -12.95 4.50 -17.86
N GLN A 195 -12.30 3.53 -17.24
CA GLN A 195 -11.67 2.37 -17.91
C GLN A 195 -12.57 1.12 -17.91
N GLY A 196 -13.81 1.27 -17.43
CA GLY A 196 -14.75 0.18 -17.22
C GLY A 196 -14.80 -0.28 -15.76
N PRO A 197 -15.85 -1.04 -15.37
CA PRO A 197 -16.05 -1.48 -14.00
C PRO A 197 -15.02 -2.54 -13.61
N GLN A 198 -14.34 -2.30 -12.48
CA GLN A 198 -13.42 -3.22 -11.83
C GLN A 198 -13.98 -3.66 -10.47
N VAL A 199 -14.05 -4.96 -10.22
CA VAL A 199 -14.42 -5.48 -8.90
C VAL A 199 -13.18 -5.55 -8.01
N LEU A 200 -13.19 -4.79 -6.91
CA LEU A 200 -12.07 -4.73 -5.95
C LEU A 200 -12.30 -5.58 -4.70
N LEU A 201 -13.56 -5.89 -4.38
CA LEU A 201 -13.94 -6.72 -3.25
C LEU A 201 -15.19 -7.52 -3.63
N ASP A 202 -15.19 -8.80 -3.28
CA ASP A 202 -16.39 -9.63 -3.28
C ASP A 202 -16.28 -10.67 -2.17
N ARG A 203 -16.98 -10.44 -1.05
CA ARG A 203 -16.88 -11.30 0.14
C ARG A 203 -17.42 -12.71 -0.08
N GLU A 204 -18.36 -12.89 -1.02
CA GLU A 204 -18.88 -14.23 -1.33
C GLU A 204 -17.85 -15.03 -2.11
N VAL A 205 -17.21 -14.39 -3.09
CA VAL A 205 -16.13 -15.01 -3.86
C VAL A 205 -14.89 -15.23 -2.99
N GLU A 206 -14.43 -14.21 -2.27
CA GLU A 206 -13.26 -14.32 -1.38
C GLU A 206 -13.49 -15.36 -0.26
N GLY A 207 -14.74 -15.50 0.22
CA GLY A 207 -15.11 -16.52 1.21
C GLY A 207 -14.96 -17.97 0.74
N LEU A 208 -14.80 -18.20 -0.57
CA LEU A 208 -14.56 -19.54 -1.12
C LEU A 208 -13.14 -20.06 -0.83
N VAL A 209 -12.20 -19.18 -0.45
CA VAL A 209 -10.82 -19.56 -0.15
C VAL A 209 -10.49 -19.11 1.27
N ARG A 210 -10.12 -20.06 2.12
CA ARG A 210 -9.64 -19.77 3.47
C ARG A 210 -8.18 -20.16 3.61
N VAL A 211 -7.34 -19.20 3.98
CA VAL A 211 -5.92 -19.44 4.30
C VAL A 211 -5.76 -19.52 5.81
N THR A 212 -5.23 -20.64 6.29
CA THR A 212 -4.93 -20.88 7.70
C THR A 212 -3.42 -21.06 7.87
N PRO A 213 -2.70 -20.05 8.39
CA PRO A 213 -1.27 -20.17 8.64
C PRO A 213 -1.01 -21.23 9.72
N GLY A 214 -0.04 -22.12 9.47
CA GLY A 214 0.42 -23.05 10.50
C GLY A 214 1.18 -22.35 11.61
N ALA A 215 1.14 -22.94 12.81
CA ALA A 215 2.00 -22.55 13.91
C ALA A 215 3.49 -22.61 13.49
N THR A 216 4.32 -21.76 14.09
CA THR A 216 5.71 -21.51 13.66
C THR A 216 6.59 -22.77 13.61
N ARG A 217 6.25 -23.80 14.39
CA ARG A 217 6.95 -25.10 14.40
C ARG A 217 6.56 -26.03 13.26
N ASP A 218 5.33 -25.94 12.75
CA ASP A 218 4.81 -26.91 11.79
C ASP A 218 5.04 -26.50 10.33
N LYS A 219 5.43 -25.24 10.04
CA LYS A 219 5.70 -24.70 8.68
C LYS A 219 4.63 -24.96 7.59
N HIS A 220 3.48 -25.51 7.96
CA HIS A 220 2.43 -25.91 7.04
C HIS A 220 1.32 -24.86 7.02
N THR A 221 1.19 -24.14 5.91
CA THR A 221 0.02 -23.28 5.66
C THR A 221 -1.04 -24.08 4.94
N ARG A 222 -2.28 -24.00 5.42
CA ARG A 222 -3.41 -24.71 4.83
C ARG A 222 -4.29 -23.76 4.04
N ILE A 223 -4.68 -24.17 2.84
CA ILE A 223 -5.65 -23.45 2.00
C ILE A 223 -6.87 -24.36 1.84
N ASP A 224 -8.01 -23.96 2.39
CA ASP A 224 -9.27 -24.66 2.21
C ASP A 224 -10.05 -24.01 1.05
N LEU A 225 -10.46 -24.82 0.06
CA LEU A 225 -11.31 -24.38 -1.04
C LEU A 225 -12.74 -24.86 -0.79
N GLN A 226 -13.69 -23.94 -0.66
CA GLN A 226 -15.10 -24.29 -0.51
C GLN A 226 -15.72 -24.73 -1.84
N ASN A 227 -16.90 -25.34 -1.75
CA ASN A 227 -17.69 -25.66 -2.92
C ASN A 227 -18.26 -24.39 -3.57
N GLY A 228 -18.06 -24.27 -4.88
CA GLY A 228 -18.46 -23.11 -5.70
C GLY A 228 -18.18 -23.38 -7.18
N ASP A 229 -18.55 -22.44 -8.05
CA ASP A 229 -18.22 -22.55 -9.48
C ASP A 229 -16.69 -22.49 -9.72
N ALA A 230 -16.20 -23.12 -10.80
CA ALA A 230 -14.77 -23.21 -11.10
C ALA A 230 -14.16 -21.83 -11.35
N GLY A 231 -14.88 -20.97 -12.08
CA GLY A 231 -14.48 -19.61 -12.34
C GLY A 231 -14.45 -18.77 -11.06
N GLN A 232 -15.44 -18.94 -10.18
CA GLN A 232 -15.51 -18.22 -8.91
C GLN A 232 -14.38 -18.62 -7.96
N VAL A 233 -14.09 -19.92 -7.79
CA VAL A 233 -12.98 -20.38 -6.94
C VAL A 233 -11.63 -19.94 -7.53
N ALA A 234 -11.46 -20.04 -8.84
CA ALA A 234 -10.26 -19.54 -9.53
C ALA A 234 -10.07 -18.03 -9.32
N GLN A 235 -11.13 -17.24 -9.40
CA GLN A 235 -11.09 -15.81 -9.11
C GLN A 235 -10.76 -15.54 -7.64
N ALA A 236 -11.38 -16.26 -6.71
CA ALA A 236 -11.09 -16.17 -5.29
C ALA A 236 -9.62 -16.46 -4.97
N LEU A 237 -9.03 -17.47 -5.60
CA LEU A 237 -7.61 -17.80 -5.46
C LEU A 237 -6.69 -16.65 -5.89
N ARG A 238 -6.98 -16.02 -7.04
CA ARG A 238 -6.21 -14.86 -7.54
C ARG A 238 -6.32 -13.65 -6.62
N THR A 239 -7.47 -13.46 -5.99
CA THR A 239 -7.69 -12.33 -5.08
C THR A 239 -7.10 -12.58 -3.69
N VAL A 240 -7.39 -13.73 -3.09
CA VAL A 240 -7.08 -14.01 -1.66
C VAL A 240 -5.61 -14.36 -1.45
N LEU A 241 -5.01 -15.21 -2.29
CA LEU A 241 -3.67 -15.73 -2.01
C LEU A 241 -2.58 -14.65 -1.97
N PRO A 242 -2.54 -13.65 -2.89
CA PRO A 242 -1.54 -12.57 -2.81
C PRO A 242 -1.60 -11.78 -1.50
N GLN A 243 -2.78 -11.63 -0.91
CA GLN A 243 -2.97 -10.94 0.38
C GLN A 243 -2.37 -11.73 1.55
N HIS A 244 -2.12 -13.03 1.37
CA HIS A 244 -1.53 -13.92 2.36
C HIS A 244 -0.08 -14.30 2.03
N ARG A 245 0.66 -13.43 1.32
CA ARG A 245 2.05 -13.67 0.90
C ARG A 245 2.94 -14.16 2.04
N GLU A 246 2.89 -13.52 3.21
CA GLU A 246 3.72 -13.91 4.37
C GLU A 246 3.40 -15.32 4.90
N ALA A 247 2.14 -15.75 4.78
CA ALA A 247 1.74 -17.09 5.17
C ALA A 247 2.16 -18.15 4.14
N ILE A 248 2.41 -17.78 2.88
CA ILE A 248 2.65 -18.72 1.79
C ILE A 248 4.13 -18.80 1.41
N HIS A 249 4.83 -17.66 1.38
CA HIS A 249 6.20 -17.55 0.92
C HIS A 249 7.16 -18.42 1.73
N GLY A 250 7.95 -19.25 1.04
CA GLY A 250 8.92 -20.15 1.66
C GLY A 250 8.32 -21.19 2.62
N ARG A 251 7.00 -21.41 2.57
CA ARG A 251 6.29 -22.37 3.43
C ARG A 251 5.77 -23.55 2.63
N ARG A 252 5.49 -24.65 3.33
CA ARG A 252 4.81 -25.81 2.76
C ARG A 252 3.32 -25.54 2.79
N VAL A 253 2.68 -25.61 1.63
CA VAL A 253 1.27 -25.28 1.47
C VAL A 253 0.49 -26.55 1.16
N LEU A 254 -0.53 -26.82 1.96
CA LEU A 254 -1.46 -27.92 1.74
C LEU A 254 -2.82 -27.37 1.32
N VAL A 255 -3.28 -27.73 0.12
CA VAL A 255 -4.59 -27.33 -0.40
C VAL A 255 -5.60 -28.44 -0.18
N ARG A 256 -6.72 -28.09 0.45
CA ARG A 256 -7.82 -28.99 0.75
C ARG A 256 -9.11 -28.50 0.08
N PRO A 257 -9.49 -29.05 -1.07
CA PRO A 257 -10.81 -28.79 -1.63
C PRO A 257 -11.90 -29.49 -0.80
N ASP A 258 -13.07 -28.88 -0.67
CA ASP A 258 -14.27 -29.46 -0.03
C ASP A 258 -15.00 -30.48 -0.93
N ARG A 259 -14.24 -31.08 -1.84
CA ARG A 259 -14.63 -32.06 -2.85
C ARG A 259 -13.47 -33.04 -3.04
N VAL A 260 -13.71 -34.08 -3.84
CA VAL A 260 -12.75 -35.19 -4.02
C VAL A 260 -11.40 -34.71 -4.57
N SER A 261 -11.39 -33.75 -5.50
CA SER A 261 -10.16 -33.18 -6.08
C SER A 261 -10.36 -31.74 -6.56
N ALA A 262 -9.25 -31.01 -6.76
CA ALA A 262 -9.29 -29.68 -7.39
C ALA A 262 -9.56 -29.80 -8.89
N ARG A 263 -10.20 -28.78 -9.44
CA ARG A 263 -10.48 -28.69 -10.88
C ARG A 263 -9.26 -28.17 -11.64
N PRO A 264 -9.10 -28.49 -12.94
CA PRO A 264 -7.95 -28.06 -13.73
C PRO A 264 -7.72 -26.54 -13.71
N GLU A 265 -8.79 -25.74 -13.75
CA GLU A 265 -8.72 -24.28 -13.72
C GLU A 265 -8.13 -23.77 -12.39
N GLU A 266 -8.45 -24.43 -11.29
CA GLU A 266 -7.95 -24.07 -9.95
C GLU A 266 -6.48 -24.45 -9.80
N ILE A 267 -6.10 -25.63 -10.30
CA ILE A 267 -4.71 -26.09 -10.32
C ILE A 267 -3.85 -25.12 -11.14
N ALA A 268 -4.35 -24.68 -12.30
CA ALA A 268 -3.66 -23.71 -13.15
C ALA A 268 -3.41 -22.38 -12.41
N VAL A 269 -4.42 -21.88 -11.68
CA VAL A 269 -4.28 -20.66 -10.86
C VAL A 269 -3.34 -20.87 -9.68
N LEU A 270 -3.44 -21.99 -8.97
CA LEU A 270 -2.53 -22.31 -7.86
C LEU A 270 -1.08 -22.35 -8.34
N ALA A 271 -0.82 -22.93 -9.52
CA ALA A 271 0.50 -22.94 -10.12
C ALA A 271 0.97 -21.54 -10.56
N GLU A 272 0.07 -20.72 -11.11
CA GLU A 272 0.34 -19.31 -11.45
C GLU A 272 0.75 -18.51 -10.22
N VAL A 273 -0.09 -18.53 -9.19
CA VAL A 273 0.14 -17.82 -7.93
C VAL A 273 1.38 -18.35 -7.20
N ALA A 274 1.63 -19.66 -7.23
CA ALA A 274 2.83 -20.24 -6.60
C ALA A 274 4.13 -19.73 -7.24
N ARG A 275 4.16 -19.41 -8.53
CA ARG A 275 5.34 -18.78 -9.15
C ARG A 275 5.64 -17.41 -8.56
N GLU A 276 4.60 -16.64 -8.26
CA GLU A 276 4.72 -15.29 -7.71
C GLU A 276 5.04 -15.30 -6.20
N LEU A 277 4.33 -16.14 -5.44
CA LEU A 277 4.45 -16.19 -3.98
C LEU A 277 5.61 -17.07 -3.51
N GLN A 278 6.10 -17.97 -4.37
CA GLN A 278 7.25 -18.85 -4.13
C GLN A 278 7.14 -19.63 -2.79
N PRO A 279 6.14 -20.51 -2.63
CA PRO A 279 6.13 -21.44 -1.50
C PRO A 279 7.29 -22.45 -1.62
N GLU A 280 7.68 -23.07 -0.51
CA GLU A 280 8.63 -24.20 -0.50
C GLU A 280 8.04 -25.39 -1.27
N SER A 281 6.76 -25.68 -1.03
CA SER A 281 5.98 -26.67 -1.76
C SER A 281 4.50 -26.29 -1.74
N LEU A 282 3.75 -26.65 -2.77
CA LEU A 282 2.29 -26.58 -2.80
C LEU A 282 1.77 -27.93 -3.26
N SER A 283 1.02 -28.61 -2.39
CA SER A 283 0.44 -29.91 -2.68
C SER A 283 -1.03 -29.96 -2.28
N MET A 284 -1.77 -30.82 -2.96
CA MET A 284 -3.14 -31.18 -2.64
C MET A 284 -3.16 -32.24 -1.53
N ILE A 285 -4.28 -32.35 -0.81
CA ILE A 285 -4.44 -33.34 0.27
C ILE A 285 -4.45 -34.80 -0.21
N ASP A 286 -4.80 -35.03 -1.48
CA ASP A 286 -4.75 -36.34 -2.15
C ASP A 286 -3.33 -36.74 -2.58
N GLY A 287 -2.34 -35.84 -2.44
CA GLY A 287 -0.94 -36.08 -2.73
C GLY A 287 -0.42 -35.44 -4.02
N ASP A 288 -1.28 -34.79 -4.81
CA ASP A 288 -0.86 -34.11 -6.04
C ASP A 288 0.04 -32.91 -5.74
N VAL A 289 1.20 -32.84 -6.38
CA VAL A 289 2.16 -31.73 -6.23
C VAL A 289 1.93 -30.71 -7.33
N VAL A 290 1.60 -29.48 -6.94
CA VAL A 290 1.35 -28.36 -7.84
C VAL A 290 2.61 -27.46 -7.95
N TRP A 291 3.35 -27.33 -6.85
CA TRP A 291 4.61 -26.56 -6.80
C TRP A 291 5.67 -27.26 -5.93
N PRO A 292 6.95 -27.29 -6.34
CA PRO A 292 7.47 -26.89 -7.66
C PRO A 292 6.85 -27.74 -8.80
N PRO A 293 6.85 -27.25 -10.06
CA PRO A 293 6.27 -27.99 -11.18
C PRO A 293 6.95 -29.35 -11.31
N LEU A 294 6.17 -30.44 -11.39
CA LEU A 294 6.72 -31.80 -11.43
C LEU A 294 7.73 -31.99 -12.56
N LEU A 295 7.48 -31.41 -13.74
CA LEU A 295 8.37 -31.49 -14.89
C LEU A 295 8.86 -30.09 -15.26
N LYS A 296 10.16 -29.87 -15.20
CA LYS A 296 10.79 -28.66 -15.78
C LYS A 296 11.42 -29.03 -17.11
N VAL A 297 10.98 -28.39 -18.20
CA VAL A 297 11.57 -28.54 -19.54
C VAL A 297 12.47 -27.35 -19.85
N ALA A 298 13.74 -27.60 -20.13
CA ALA A 298 14.65 -26.60 -20.68
C ALA A 298 15.07 -26.99 -22.10
N ARG A 299 15.26 -26.01 -22.98
CA ARG A 299 15.82 -26.18 -24.33
C ARG A 299 17.30 -25.81 -24.33
N GLY A 300 18.15 -26.70 -24.86
CA GLY A 300 19.58 -26.45 -25.03
C GLY A 300 19.91 -25.47 -26.18
N ALA A 301 21.12 -24.92 -26.14
CA ALA A 301 21.58 -23.87 -27.05
C ALA A 301 21.87 -24.34 -28.49
N GLU A 302 22.25 -25.60 -28.69
CA GLU A 302 22.76 -26.09 -29.99
C GLU A 302 21.96 -27.26 -30.59
N ALA A 303 21.01 -27.83 -29.84
CA ALA A 303 20.07 -28.86 -30.31
C ALA A 303 18.81 -28.86 -29.43
N TRP A 304 17.72 -29.48 -29.89
CA TRP A 304 16.52 -29.73 -29.06
C TRP A 304 16.85 -30.75 -27.96
N THR A 305 17.59 -30.34 -26.94
CA THR A 305 17.75 -31.10 -25.70
C THR A 305 16.65 -30.65 -24.76
N VAL A 306 15.67 -31.54 -24.53
CA VAL A 306 14.66 -31.41 -23.47
C VAL A 306 15.29 -31.96 -22.21
N ARG A 307 15.68 -31.09 -21.27
CA ARG A 307 16.02 -31.56 -19.91
C ARG A 307 14.74 -31.59 -19.10
N ALA A 308 14.40 -32.76 -18.56
CA ALA A 308 13.24 -32.98 -17.71
C ALA A 308 13.70 -33.33 -16.28
N GLU A 309 13.42 -32.44 -15.34
CA GLU A 309 13.68 -32.66 -13.91
C GLU A 309 12.37 -32.97 -13.19
N LEU A 310 12.33 -34.08 -12.43
CA LEU A 310 11.23 -34.47 -11.55
C LEU A 310 11.36 -33.75 -10.20
N ASN A 311 10.83 -32.54 -10.12
CA ASN A 311 10.93 -31.74 -8.90
C ASN A 311 10.11 -32.38 -7.76
N GLY A 312 10.74 -32.55 -6.59
CA GLY A 312 10.10 -33.15 -5.41
C GLY A 312 10.05 -34.68 -5.39
N ARG A 313 10.60 -35.38 -6.40
CA ARG A 313 10.71 -36.85 -6.47
C ARG A 313 12.12 -37.30 -6.91
N PRO A 314 13.18 -36.95 -6.14
CA PRO A 314 14.57 -37.28 -6.50
C PRO A 314 14.82 -38.80 -6.59
N ASP A 315 14.02 -39.58 -5.87
CA ASP A 315 14.00 -41.05 -5.87
C ASP A 315 13.51 -41.65 -7.20
N LEU A 316 12.59 -40.95 -7.89
CA LEU A 316 12.05 -41.38 -9.19
C LEU A 316 12.87 -40.84 -10.38
N GLN A 317 13.74 -39.86 -10.16
CA GLN A 317 14.59 -39.25 -11.20
C GLN A 317 15.38 -40.28 -12.03
N PRO A 318 16.01 -41.32 -11.43
CA PRO A 318 16.75 -42.32 -12.21
C PRO A 318 15.84 -43.21 -13.06
N ALA A 319 14.64 -43.55 -12.57
CA ALA A 319 13.68 -44.36 -13.29
C ALA A 319 13.09 -43.59 -14.48
N PHE A 320 12.70 -42.35 -14.24
CA PHE A 320 12.20 -41.45 -15.29
C PHE A 320 13.26 -41.12 -16.34
N GLY A 321 14.51 -40.89 -15.92
CA GLY A 321 15.63 -40.70 -16.85
C GLY A 321 15.85 -41.89 -17.79
N ARG A 322 15.59 -43.13 -17.33
CA ARG A 322 15.64 -44.33 -18.18
C ARG A 322 14.51 -44.36 -19.21
N GLU A 323 13.30 -43.97 -18.84
CA GLU A 323 12.17 -43.94 -19.79
C GLU A 323 12.31 -42.82 -20.82
N VAL A 324 12.73 -41.62 -20.41
CA VAL A 324 12.96 -40.50 -21.34
C VAL A 324 14.08 -40.83 -22.33
N ALA A 325 15.11 -41.57 -21.92
CA ALA A 325 16.19 -41.99 -22.81
C ALA A 325 15.79 -43.13 -23.78
N ALA A 326 14.65 -43.79 -23.54
CA ALA A 326 14.12 -44.84 -24.41
C ALA A 326 13.14 -44.31 -25.48
N LEU A 327 12.75 -43.05 -25.39
CA LEU A 327 11.95 -42.31 -26.37
C LEU A 327 12.84 -41.66 -27.45
#